data_AF-A0A3M0FH68-F1
#
_entry.id   AF-A0A3M0FH68-F1
#
_cell.length_a   1.000
_cell.length_b   1.000
_cell.length_c   1.000
_cell.angle_alpha   90.00
_cell.angle_beta   90.00
_cell.angle_gamma   90.00
#
_symmetry.space_group_name_H-M   'P 1'
#
loop_
_entity.id
_entity.type
_entity.pdbx_description
1 polymer ?
#
loop_
_entity_poly.entity_id
_entity_poly.type
_entity_poly.pdbx_seq_one_letter_code
_entity_poly.pdbx_strand_id
1 'polypeptide(L)'
;MTEWHSYEPTNGHRLPHDPLNAIVAPRPIGWVSTVSADGVANLAPYSFFNLFNYSPPLIGFSSMGWKDSVANIEATGEFVWNLVSRDLGEAMNTTAANVAADVDEFALAKLDMAASTKVKPARVAASRAQFECKLTQLIRLETKEGRELDQWLVLGEAVAIHIDSAMLEDGVYQTARAQPILRGGGPADYFEITEDALFKMRRPG
;
A
#
# COMPACT_ATOMS: atom_id res chain seq x y z
N MET A 1 19.03 34.53 -3.52
CA MET A 1 17.57 34.36 -3.52
C MET A 1 17.27 33.06 -4.27
N THR A 2 16.40 32.21 -3.74
CA THR A 2 15.99 30.98 -4.44
C THR A 2 15.13 31.35 -5.65
N GLU A 3 15.42 30.78 -6.81
CA GLU A 3 14.57 30.84 -7.98
C GLU A 3 13.50 29.75 -7.89
N TRP A 4 12.24 30.08 -8.21
CA TRP A 4 11.10 29.18 -8.01
C TRP A 4 10.44 28.82 -9.34
N HIS A 5 10.22 27.52 -9.58
CA HIS A 5 9.38 27.02 -10.67
C HIS A 5 7.92 26.89 -10.20
N SER A 6 7.14 27.97 -10.34
CA SER A 6 5.75 28.03 -9.88
C SER A 6 4.77 27.76 -11.02
N TYR A 7 3.79 26.87 -10.82
CA TYR A 7 2.71 26.63 -11.78
C TYR A 7 1.38 26.36 -11.06
N GLU A 8 0.27 26.68 -11.72
CA GLU A 8 -1.05 26.20 -11.34
C GLU A 8 -1.29 24.85 -12.01
N PRO A 9 -1.63 23.77 -11.28
CA PRO A 9 -1.83 22.45 -11.89
C PRO A 9 -2.85 22.43 -13.02
N THR A 10 -3.88 23.28 -12.95
CA THR A 10 -4.89 23.46 -14.01
C THR A 10 -4.30 23.94 -15.33
N ASN A 11 -3.16 24.61 -15.30
CA ASN A 11 -2.45 25.15 -16.47
C ASN A 11 -1.27 24.26 -16.89
N GLY A 12 -1.11 23.09 -16.24
CA GLY A 12 -0.01 22.16 -16.47
C GLY A 12 1.30 22.56 -15.78
N HIS A 13 2.18 21.57 -15.60
CA HIS A 13 3.41 21.71 -14.81
C HIS A 13 4.62 22.23 -15.59
N ARG A 14 4.59 22.23 -16.93
CA ARG A 14 5.68 22.71 -17.80
C ARG A 14 7.05 22.04 -17.54
N LEU A 15 7.01 20.76 -17.19
CA LEU A 15 8.19 19.90 -17.01
C LEU A 15 8.08 18.67 -17.93
N PRO A 16 9.18 17.95 -18.23
CA PRO A 16 9.14 16.76 -19.10
C PRO A 16 8.29 15.60 -18.54
N HIS A 17 8.20 15.49 -17.22
CA HIS A 17 7.41 14.49 -16.50
C HIS A 17 6.62 15.16 -15.38
N ASP A 18 5.48 14.59 -15.03
CA ASP A 18 4.67 15.07 -13.91
C ASP A 18 5.46 14.92 -12.60
N PRO A 19 5.79 16.03 -11.91
CA PRO A 19 6.59 15.97 -10.69
C PRO A 19 5.76 15.55 -9.47
N LEU A 20 4.43 15.52 -9.53
CA LEU A 20 3.56 15.42 -8.35
C LEU A 20 3.87 14.18 -7.50
N ASN A 21 3.90 13.01 -8.13
CA ASN A 21 4.22 11.77 -7.45
C ASN A 21 5.69 11.69 -7.04
N ALA A 22 6.59 12.39 -7.72
CA ALA A 22 8.01 12.45 -7.34
C ALA A 22 8.26 13.36 -6.13
N ILE A 23 7.43 14.38 -5.95
CA ILE A 23 7.47 15.29 -4.80
C ILE A 23 6.86 14.61 -3.57
N VAL A 24 5.73 13.93 -3.74
CA VAL A 24 5.10 13.11 -2.68
C VAL A 24 5.71 11.71 -2.72
N ALA A 25 6.99 11.61 -2.36
CA ALA A 25 7.77 10.37 -2.32
C ALA A 25 8.87 10.45 -1.25
N PRO A 26 9.47 9.31 -0.84
CA PRO A 26 9.09 7.94 -1.20
C PRO A 26 7.80 7.50 -0.49
N ARG A 27 6.92 6.79 -1.20
CA ARG A 27 5.58 6.40 -0.70
C ARG A 27 5.58 4.97 -0.18
N PRO A 28 5.01 4.72 1.01
CA PRO A 28 4.67 3.37 1.45
C PRO A 28 3.82 2.62 0.42
N ILE A 29 4.07 1.32 0.28
CA ILE A 29 3.36 0.47 -0.66
C ILE A 29 2.25 -0.27 0.09
N GLY A 30 1.01 -0.06 -0.35
CA GLY A 30 -0.13 -0.86 0.04
C GLY A 30 -0.15 -2.14 -0.78
N TRP A 31 0.49 -3.23 -0.33
CA TRP A 31 0.42 -4.52 -1.02
C TRP A 31 -0.75 -5.32 -0.47
N VAL A 32 -1.88 -5.24 -1.17
CA VAL A 32 -3.19 -5.60 -0.67
C VAL A 32 -3.62 -6.93 -1.25
N SER A 33 -3.88 -7.92 -0.38
CA SER A 33 -4.57 -9.15 -0.75
C SER A 33 -6.05 -9.07 -0.41
N THR A 34 -6.86 -9.61 -1.32
CA THR A 34 -8.31 -9.71 -1.21
C THR A 34 -8.77 -11.08 -1.70
N VAL A 35 -10.04 -11.38 -1.51
CA VAL A 35 -10.67 -12.58 -2.08
C VAL A 35 -12.02 -12.19 -2.68
N SER A 36 -12.34 -12.71 -3.86
CA SER A 36 -13.64 -12.49 -4.47
C SER A 36 -14.74 -13.27 -3.75
N ALA A 37 -16.01 -12.97 -4.07
CA ALA A 37 -17.15 -13.70 -3.52
C ALA A 37 -17.11 -15.21 -3.86
N ASP A 38 -16.50 -15.55 -5.00
CA ASP A 38 -16.32 -16.93 -5.48
C ASP A 38 -15.05 -17.61 -4.95
N GLY A 39 -14.27 -16.92 -4.10
CA GLY A 39 -13.09 -17.48 -3.45
C GLY A 39 -11.79 -17.35 -4.24
N VAL A 40 -11.77 -16.59 -5.33
CA VAL A 40 -10.53 -16.31 -6.10
C VAL A 40 -9.68 -15.32 -5.33
N ALA A 41 -8.42 -15.69 -5.07
CA ALA A 41 -7.45 -14.81 -4.43
C ALA A 41 -6.99 -13.73 -5.40
N ASN A 42 -6.78 -12.52 -4.88
CA ASN A 42 -6.22 -11.39 -5.62
C ASN A 42 -5.12 -10.73 -4.78
N LEU A 43 -4.04 -10.27 -5.41
CA LEU A 43 -2.97 -9.51 -4.75
C LEU A 43 -2.46 -8.37 -5.64
N ALA A 44 -2.52 -7.12 -5.16
CA ALA A 44 -2.12 -5.96 -5.96
C ALA A 44 -1.41 -4.87 -5.13
N PRO A 45 -0.40 -4.17 -5.68
CA PRO A 45 0.27 -3.06 -5.00
C PRO A 45 -0.35 -1.70 -5.31
N TYR A 46 -0.48 -0.86 -4.29
CA TYR A 46 -1.00 0.50 -4.36
C TYR A 46 -0.02 1.48 -3.73
N SER A 47 0.53 2.42 -4.50
CA SER A 47 1.47 3.41 -3.95
C SER A 47 0.80 4.60 -3.25
N PHE A 48 -0.54 4.69 -3.30
CA PHE A 48 -1.31 5.71 -2.59
C PHE A 48 -1.83 5.12 -1.28
N PHE A 49 -0.92 4.77 -0.37
CA PHE A 49 -1.22 4.08 0.88
C PHE A 49 -0.64 4.83 2.10
N ASN A 50 -1.36 4.84 3.23
CA ASN A 50 -0.86 5.36 4.49
C ASN A 50 -1.62 4.84 5.74
N LEU A 51 -1.10 5.20 6.92
CA LEU A 51 -1.77 5.10 8.22
C LEU A 51 -2.61 6.37 8.47
N PHE A 52 -3.87 6.19 8.87
CA PHE A 52 -4.84 7.26 9.09
C PHE A 52 -5.20 7.46 10.57
N ASN A 53 -5.06 6.44 11.42
CA ASN A 53 -5.31 6.55 12.86
C ASN A 53 -4.52 5.51 13.66
N TYR A 54 -4.22 5.82 14.94
CA TYR A 54 -3.53 4.91 15.85
C TYR A 54 -4.48 4.02 16.66
N SER A 55 -5.62 4.55 17.14
CA SER A 55 -6.54 3.82 18.01
C SER A 55 -8.01 4.18 17.71
N PRO A 56 -8.80 3.27 17.10
CA PRO A 56 -8.34 2.00 16.53
C PRO A 56 -7.40 2.22 15.32
N PRO A 57 -6.50 1.28 15.00
CA PRO A 57 -5.57 1.44 13.90
C PRO A 57 -6.31 1.44 12.56
N LEU A 58 -6.29 2.56 11.84
CA LEU A 58 -6.90 2.68 10.52
C LEU A 58 -5.81 2.85 9.47
N ILE A 59 -5.79 1.98 8.47
CA ILE A 59 -4.96 2.12 7.27
C ILE A 59 -5.84 2.29 6.04
N GLY A 60 -5.27 2.78 4.95
CA GLY A 60 -6.02 2.94 3.73
C GLY A 60 -5.17 3.11 2.50
N PHE A 61 -5.78 2.80 1.36
CA PHE A 61 -5.18 2.99 0.05
C PHE A 61 -6.18 3.62 -0.93
N SER A 62 -5.67 4.20 -2.01
CA SER A 62 -6.50 4.70 -3.10
C SER A 62 -6.22 3.96 -4.41
N SER A 63 -7.30 3.50 -5.06
CA SER A 63 -7.28 2.81 -6.35
C SER A 63 -7.74 3.75 -7.47
N MET A 64 -6.94 3.82 -8.53
CA MET A 64 -7.38 4.36 -9.83
C MET A 64 -8.24 3.32 -10.52
N GLY A 65 -9.49 3.68 -10.78
CA GLY A 65 -10.48 2.75 -11.31
C GLY A 65 -11.03 1.75 -10.30
N TRP A 66 -12.11 1.11 -10.72
CA TRP A 66 -12.77 0.01 -10.01
C TRP A 66 -12.08 -1.32 -10.32
N LYS A 67 -10.96 -1.59 -9.64
CA LYS A 67 -10.17 -2.82 -9.80
C LYS A 67 -10.68 -3.95 -8.92
N ASP A 68 -10.21 -5.17 -9.18
CA ASP A 68 -10.59 -6.38 -8.46
C ASP A 68 -10.44 -6.24 -6.93
N SER A 69 -9.35 -5.65 -6.42
CA SER A 69 -9.24 -5.40 -4.98
C SER A 69 -10.38 -4.53 -4.43
N VAL A 70 -10.83 -3.50 -5.16
CA VAL A 70 -11.95 -2.63 -4.72
C VAL A 70 -13.25 -3.41 -4.76
N ALA A 71 -13.52 -4.13 -5.86
CA ALA A 71 -14.71 -4.95 -6.02
C ALA A 71 -14.81 -6.04 -4.93
N ASN A 72 -13.70 -6.73 -4.66
CA ASN A 72 -13.61 -7.76 -3.63
C ASN A 72 -13.82 -7.18 -2.23
N ILE A 73 -13.26 -6.00 -1.94
CA ILE A 73 -13.43 -5.33 -0.65
C ILE A 73 -14.85 -4.82 -0.47
N GLU A 74 -15.49 -4.28 -1.50
CA GLU A 74 -16.90 -3.89 -1.45
C GLU A 74 -17.78 -5.12 -1.14
N ALA A 75 -17.53 -6.23 -1.84
CA ALA A 75 -18.34 -7.44 -1.70
C ALA A 75 -18.14 -8.18 -0.37
N THR A 76 -16.91 -8.19 0.15
CA THR A 76 -16.54 -9.01 1.33
C THR A 76 -16.31 -8.22 2.60
N GLY A 77 -16.02 -6.92 2.48
CA GLY A 77 -15.66 -6.05 3.60
C GLY A 77 -14.28 -6.33 4.19
N GLU A 78 -13.42 -7.12 3.54
CA GLU A 78 -12.19 -7.64 4.12
C GLU A 78 -10.99 -7.49 3.16
N PHE A 79 -9.82 -7.16 3.73
CA PHE A 79 -8.54 -7.19 3.03
C PHE A 79 -7.39 -7.42 3.99
N VAL A 80 -6.23 -7.72 3.43
CA VAL A 80 -4.97 -7.78 4.18
C VAL A 80 -3.96 -6.85 3.54
N TRP A 81 -3.25 -6.06 4.35
CA TRP A 81 -2.05 -5.36 3.92
C TRP A 81 -0.81 -6.17 4.29
N ASN A 82 0.14 -6.27 3.37
CA ASN A 82 1.40 -6.98 3.54
C ASN A 82 2.57 -5.99 3.36
N LEU A 83 3.51 -5.97 4.31
CA LEU A 83 4.74 -5.21 4.16
C LEU A 83 5.58 -5.79 3.02
N VAL A 84 6.11 -4.92 2.16
CA VAL A 84 7.01 -5.30 1.06
C VAL A 84 8.45 -5.01 1.49
N SER A 85 9.20 -6.06 1.76
CA SER A 85 10.65 -6.01 1.97
C SER A 85 11.40 -6.08 0.64
N ARG A 86 12.69 -5.69 0.64
CA ARG A 86 13.52 -5.64 -0.57
C ARG A 86 13.56 -6.95 -1.35
N ASP A 87 13.65 -8.08 -0.66
CA ASP A 87 13.64 -9.43 -1.22
C ASP A 87 12.31 -9.81 -1.90
N LEU A 88 11.20 -9.17 -1.53
CA LEU A 88 9.88 -9.39 -2.13
C LEU A 88 9.55 -8.40 -3.26
N GLY A 89 10.45 -7.45 -3.56
CA GLY A 89 10.17 -6.35 -4.48
C GLY A 89 9.81 -6.78 -5.91
N GLU A 90 10.51 -7.77 -6.46
CA GLU A 90 10.21 -8.29 -7.80
C GLU A 90 8.86 -9.01 -7.84
N ALA A 91 8.58 -9.85 -6.85
CA ALA A 91 7.31 -10.56 -6.74
C ALA A 91 6.14 -9.56 -6.60
N MET A 92 6.28 -8.55 -5.74
CA MET A 92 5.30 -7.47 -5.61
C MET A 92 5.09 -6.74 -6.94
N ASN A 93 6.16 -6.45 -7.69
CA ASN A 93 6.04 -5.81 -9.00
C ASN A 93 5.34 -6.72 -10.03
N THR A 94 5.55 -8.04 -9.97
CA THR A 94 4.82 -9.00 -10.80
C THR A 94 3.32 -8.95 -10.54
N THR A 95 2.88 -8.77 -9.29
CA THR A 95 1.45 -8.64 -8.96
C THR A 95 0.84 -7.28 -9.35
N ALA A 96 1.60 -6.39 -9.99
CA ALA A 96 1.07 -5.16 -10.59
C ALA A 96 0.56 -5.36 -12.04
N ALA A 97 0.73 -6.56 -12.61
CA ALA A 97 0.26 -6.89 -13.94
C ALA A 97 -1.26 -6.75 -14.04
N ASN A 98 -1.76 -6.22 -15.16
CA ASN A 98 -3.19 -6.24 -15.45
C ASN A 98 -3.57 -7.64 -15.96
N VAL A 99 -4.12 -8.45 -15.08
CA VAL A 99 -4.63 -9.79 -15.39
C VAL A 99 -6.16 -9.81 -15.33
N ALA A 100 -6.78 -10.91 -15.75
CA ALA A 100 -8.22 -11.09 -15.60
C ALA A 100 -8.56 -11.43 -14.14
N ALA A 101 -9.79 -11.12 -13.72
CA ALA A 101 -10.25 -11.26 -12.33
C ALA A 101 -10.26 -12.72 -11.80
N ASP A 102 -10.15 -13.71 -12.69
CA ASP A 102 -10.06 -15.13 -12.36
C ASP A 102 -8.61 -15.63 -12.20
N VAL A 103 -7.61 -14.75 -12.41
CA VAL A 103 -6.20 -15.06 -12.27
C VAL A 103 -5.72 -14.73 -10.86
N ASP A 104 -5.16 -15.72 -10.18
CA ASP A 104 -4.54 -15.56 -8.86
C ASP A 104 -3.11 -14.98 -8.99
N GLU A 105 -2.91 -13.73 -8.55
CA GLU A 105 -1.58 -13.10 -8.59
C GLU A 105 -0.58 -13.69 -7.59
N PHE A 106 -1.01 -14.39 -6.52
CA PHE A 106 -0.07 -15.14 -5.67
C PHE A 106 0.62 -16.22 -6.49
N ALA A 107 -0.14 -16.98 -7.27
CA ALA A 107 0.40 -18.00 -8.16
C ALA A 107 1.30 -17.39 -9.25
N LEU A 108 0.87 -16.26 -9.85
CA LEU A 108 1.65 -15.55 -10.86
C LEU A 108 3.02 -15.09 -10.33
N ALA A 109 3.05 -14.54 -9.12
CA ALA A 109 4.26 -14.07 -8.46
C ALA A 109 5.02 -15.16 -7.68
N LYS A 110 4.56 -16.41 -7.72
CA LYS A 110 5.14 -17.57 -7.02
C LYS A 110 5.26 -17.35 -5.50
N LEU A 111 4.21 -16.80 -4.91
CA LEU A 111 4.13 -16.50 -3.49
C LEU A 111 3.28 -17.53 -2.77
N ASP A 112 3.76 -18.00 -1.62
CA ASP A 112 2.96 -18.82 -0.72
C ASP A 112 1.94 -17.96 0.03
N MET A 113 0.72 -18.49 0.14
CA MET A 113 -0.34 -17.93 0.95
C MET A 113 -0.25 -18.43 2.40
N ALA A 114 -0.45 -17.54 3.36
CA ALA A 114 -0.65 -17.88 4.76
C ALA A 114 -2.08 -17.52 5.18
N ALA A 115 -2.76 -18.42 5.89
CA ALA A 115 -4.11 -18.16 6.38
C ALA A 115 -4.14 -16.98 7.37
N SER A 116 -5.21 -16.20 7.26
CA SER A 116 -5.60 -15.14 8.20
C SER A 116 -6.43 -15.72 9.35
N THR A 117 -6.52 -14.97 10.45
CA THR A 117 -7.15 -15.43 11.71
C THR A 117 -8.48 -14.73 12.02
N LYS A 118 -8.73 -13.58 11.41
CA LYS A 118 -9.88 -12.68 11.62
C LYS A 118 -10.60 -12.30 10.33
N VAL A 119 -9.96 -12.47 9.17
CA VAL A 119 -10.52 -12.20 7.83
C VAL A 119 -10.27 -13.37 6.87
N LYS A 120 -10.99 -13.41 5.75
CA LYS A 120 -10.85 -14.45 4.71
C LYS A 120 -9.63 -14.30 3.80
N PRO A 121 -9.25 -13.09 3.30
CA PRO A 121 -8.10 -12.95 2.41
C PRO A 121 -6.81 -13.49 3.04
N ALA A 122 -6.00 -14.18 2.25
CA ALA A 122 -4.73 -14.72 2.71
C ALA A 122 -3.67 -13.62 2.89
N ARG A 123 -2.72 -13.85 3.79
CA ARG A 123 -1.48 -13.08 3.92
C ARG A 123 -0.42 -13.61 2.96
N VAL A 124 0.53 -12.76 2.57
CA VAL A 124 1.77 -13.20 1.92
C VAL A 124 2.66 -13.84 2.99
N ALA A 125 2.91 -15.16 2.88
CA ALA A 125 3.58 -15.92 3.92
C ALA A 125 4.99 -15.40 4.24
N ALA A 126 5.71 -14.93 3.22
CA ALA A 126 7.06 -14.40 3.36
C ALA A 126 7.13 -12.95 3.87
N SER A 127 6.00 -12.23 3.96
CA SER A 127 6.00 -10.84 4.43
C SER A 127 6.31 -10.76 5.94
N ARG A 128 7.09 -9.75 6.34
CA ARG A 128 7.59 -9.60 7.72
C ARG A 128 6.62 -8.90 8.67
N ALA A 129 5.59 -8.26 8.13
CA ALA A 129 4.49 -7.69 8.89
C ALA A 129 3.22 -7.65 8.04
N GLN A 130 2.07 -7.99 8.62
CA GLN A 130 0.79 -7.97 7.92
C GLN A 130 -0.34 -7.48 8.82
N PHE A 131 -1.27 -6.72 8.25
CA PHE A 131 -2.48 -6.26 8.93
C PHE A 131 -3.70 -6.91 8.29
N GLU A 132 -4.49 -7.64 9.09
CA GLU A 132 -5.81 -8.10 8.71
C GLU A 132 -6.81 -6.98 8.95
N CYS A 133 -7.57 -6.59 7.92
CA CYS A 133 -8.38 -5.38 7.95
C CYS A 133 -9.84 -5.63 7.59
N LYS A 134 -10.72 -4.89 8.25
CA LYS A 134 -12.15 -4.80 7.91
C LYS A 134 -12.46 -3.41 7.38
N LEU A 135 -13.20 -3.36 6.27
CA LEU A 135 -13.61 -2.12 5.61
C LEU A 135 -14.42 -1.26 6.56
N THR A 136 -14.03 0.01 6.69
CA THR A 136 -14.81 1.02 7.42
C THR A 136 -15.46 1.99 6.45
N GLN A 137 -14.72 2.42 5.43
CA GLN A 137 -15.18 3.41 4.46
C GLN A 137 -14.67 3.06 3.06
N LEU A 138 -15.58 3.10 2.08
CA LEU A 138 -15.28 3.09 0.66
C LEU A 138 -15.83 4.38 0.05
N ILE A 139 -14.94 5.29 -0.34
CA ILE A 139 -15.31 6.65 -0.76
C ILE A 139 -14.83 6.88 -2.19
N ARG A 140 -15.75 7.27 -3.06
CA ARG A 140 -15.38 7.84 -4.37
C ARG A 140 -14.88 9.25 -4.17
N LEU A 141 -13.67 9.55 -4.62
CA LEU A 141 -13.11 10.89 -4.49
C LEU A 141 -13.75 11.85 -5.50
N GLU A 142 -13.70 13.13 -5.17
CA GLU A 142 -14.26 14.20 -5.99
C GLU A 142 -13.25 15.35 -6.18
N THR A 143 -13.45 16.16 -7.21
CA THR A 143 -12.73 17.44 -7.37
C THR A 143 -13.25 18.46 -6.37
N LYS A 144 -12.54 19.59 -6.22
CA LYS A 144 -12.97 20.70 -5.35
C LYS A 144 -14.35 21.28 -5.73
N GLU A 145 -14.79 21.08 -6.98
CA GLU A 145 -16.11 21.46 -7.49
C GLU A 145 -17.20 20.38 -7.28
N GLY A 146 -16.89 19.27 -6.60
CA GLY A 146 -17.83 18.18 -6.34
C GLY A 146 -18.05 17.22 -7.52
N ARG A 147 -17.15 17.21 -8.50
CA ARG A 147 -17.21 16.23 -9.60
C ARG A 147 -16.53 14.94 -9.19
N GLU A 148 -17.24 13.83 -9.27
CA GLU A 148 -16.67 12.51 -8.99
C GLU A 148 -15.49 12.17 -9.92
N LEU A 149 -14.48 11.54 -9.32
CA LEU A 149 -13.31 10.98 -9.99
C LEU A 149 -13.47 9.46 -10.09
N ASP A 150 -12.81 8.86 -11.07
CA ASP A 150 -12.64 7.40 -11.10
C ASP A 150 -11.48 6.98 -10.18
N GLN A 151 -11.62 7.35 -8.91
CA GLN A 151 -10.61 7.20 -7.87
C GLN A 151 -11.32 6.85 -6.57
N TRP A 152 -10.92 5.76 -5.96
CA TRP A 152 -11.63 5.16 -4.82
C TRP A 152 -10.69 5.09 -3.62
N LEU A 153 -11.05 5.75 -2.53
CA LEU A 153 -10.37 5.65 -1.24
C LEU A 153 -11.00 4.52 -0.43
N VAL A 154 -10.15 3.57 -0.05
CA VAL A 154 -10.50 2.44 0.83
C VAL A 154 -9.83 2.68 2.18
N LEU A 155 -10.63 2.74 3.24
CA LEU A 155 -10.14 2.77 4.63
C LEU A 155 -10.60 1.52 5.36
N GLY A 156 -9.72 0.91 6.16
CA GLY A 156 -10.05 -0.23 6.98
C GLY A 156 -9.39 -0.20 8.34
N GLU A 157 -10.07 -0.78 9.32
CA GLU A 157 -9.55 -1.00 10.66
C GLU A 157 -8.73 -2.29 10.69
N ALA A 158 -7.49 -2.22 11.18
CA ALA A 158 -6.68 -3.40 11.40
C ALA A 158 -7.17 -4.15 12.66
N VAL A 159 -7.79 -5.31 12.44
CA VAL A 159 -8.38 -6.17 13.48
C VAL A 159 -7.44 -7.27 13.97
N ALA A 160 -6.32 -7.51 13.26
CA ALA A 160 -5.17 -8.26 13.73
C ALA A 160 -3.89 -7.76 13.05
N ILE A 161 -2.79 -7.74 13.80
CA ILE A 161 -1.46 -7.35 13.31
C ILE A 161 -0.50 -8.49 13.59
N HIS A 162 0.20 -8.94 12.56
CA HIS A 162 1.20 -10.00 12.61
C HIS A 162 2.58 -9.37 12.37
N ILE A 163 3.54 -9.70 13.21
CA ILE A 163 4.92 -9.20 13.11
C ILE A 163 5.85 -10.39 13.23
N ASP A 164 6.79 -10.53 12.30
CA ASP A 164 7.92 -11.44 12.47
C ASP A 164 8.76 -10.96 13.68
N SER A 165 8.87 -11.80 14.70
CA SER A 165 9.60 -11.49 15.93
C SER A 165 11.05 -11.06 15.70
N ALA A 166 11.69 -11.44 14.59
CA ALA A 166 13.02 -10.97 14.23
C ALA A 166 13.08 -9.44 14.01
N MET A 167 11.94 -8.83 13.68
CA MET A 167 11.82 -7.37 13.51
C MET A 167 11.68 -6.63 14.85
N LEU A 168 11.60 -7.35 15.97
CA LEU A 168 11.52 -6.77 17.30
C LEU A 168 12.90 -6.79 17.99
N GLU A 169 13.17 -5.73 18.73
CA GLU A 169 14.28 -5.65 19.69
C GLU A 169 13.69 -5.16 21.02
N ASP A 170 13.77 -5.99 22.06
CA ASP A 170 13.16 -5.72 23.37
C ASP A 170 11.68 -5.32 23.30
N GLY A 171 10.93 -5.96 22.39
CA GLY A 171 9.51 -5.69 22.15
C GLY A 171 9.22 -4.44 21.31
N VAL A 172 10.24 -3.75 20.81
CA VAL A 172 10.12 -2.56 19.95
C VAL A 172 10.36 -2.94 18.49
N TYR A 173 9.45 -2.55 17.61
CA TYR A 173 9.58 -2.75 16.17
C TYR A 173 10.72 -1.91 15.59
N GLN A 174 11.65 -2.57 14.89
CA GLN A 174 12.81 -1.96 14.26
C GLN A 174 12.57 -1.82 12.76
N THR A 175 12.16 -0.62 12.33
CA THR A 175 11.69 -0.35 10.96
C THR A 175 12.65 -0.80 9.86
N ALA A 176 13.95 -0.53 10.02
CA ALA A 176 14.96 -0.84 9.00
C ALA A 176 15.30 -2.34 8.89
N ARG A 177 15.05 -3.14 9.94
CA ARG A 177 15.34 -4.59 9.91
C ARG A 177 14.54 -5.34 8.85
N ALA A 178 13.35 -4.86 8.52
CA ALA A 178 12.52 -5.44 7.48
C ALA A 178 12.95 -5.04 6.06
N GLN A 179 13.92 -4.11 5.92
CA GLN A 179 14.33 -3.51 4.65
C GLN A 179 13.13 -3.14 3.76
N PRO A 180 12.14 -2.39 4.27
CA PRO A 180 10.94 -2.12 3.50
C PRO A 180 11.28 -1.26 2.28
N ILE A 181 10.65 -1.57 1.16
CA ILE A 181 10.77 -0.75 -0.06
C ILE A 181 9.60 0.21 -0.20
N LEU A 182 9.89 1.38 -0.75
CA LEU A 182 8.97 2.48 -0.95
C LEU A 182 8.96 2.90 -2.41
N ARG A 183 7.80 3.29 -2.94
CA ARG A 183 7.67 3.71 -4.33
C ARG A 183 8.19 5.14 -4.52
N GLY A 184 9.06 5.33 -5.51
CA GLY A 184 9.60 6.63 -5.91
C GLY A 184 8.72 7.40 -6.89
N GLY A 185 9.35 8.40 -7.52
CA GLY A 185 8.73 9.31 -8.49
C GLY A 185 8.84 8.86 -9.94
N GLY A 186 9.97 8.27 -10.32
CA GLY A 186 10.20 7.78 -11.68
C GLY A 186 9.39 6.52 -12.01
N PRO A 187 9.42 6.12 -13.29
CA PRO A 187 8.63 5.00 -13.81
C PRO A 187 8.92 3.68 -13.08
N ALA A 188 10.16 3.47 -12.64
CA ALA A 188 10.63 2.25 -11.99
C ALA A 188 11.39 2.51 -10.69
N ASP A 189 11.28 3.71 -10.12
CA ASP A 189 12.07 4.09 -8.95
C ASP A 189 11.48 3.47 -7.69
N TYR A 190 12.34 2.83 -6.91
CA TYR A 190 12.07 2.35 -5.56
C TYR A 190 13.22 2.74 -4.64
N PHE A 191 12.88 3.04 -3.40
CA PHE A 191 13.84 3.31 -2.34
C PHE A 191 13.75 2.22 -1.28
N GLU A 192 14.88 1.81 -0.75
CA GLU A 192 14.97 0.85 0.35
C GLU A 192 15.27 1.61 1.65
N ILE A 193 14.61 1.23 2.74
CA ILE A 193 14.93 1.74 4.07
C ILE A 193 15.95 0.83 4.73
N THR A 194 17.13 1.38 5.00
CA THR A 194 18.26 0.70 5.63
C THR A 194 18.64 1.38 6.95
N GLU A 195 19.40 0.68 7.79
CA GLU A 195 19.80 1.19 9.11
C GLU A 195 20.71 2.43 9.01
N ASP A 196 21.55 2.52 7.99
CA ASP A 196 22.44 3.66 7.76
C ASP A 196 21.69 4.96 7.37
N ALA A 197 20.45 4.84 6.90
CA ALA A 197 19.58 5.98 6.63
C ALA A 197 18.88 6.52 7.90
N LEU A 198 18.94 5.79 9.02
CA LEU A 198 18.27 6.19 10.26
C LEU A 198 19.02 7.34 10.96
N PHE A 199 18.32 8.44 11.16
CA PHE A 199 18.72 9.48 12.11
C PHE A 199 17.61 9.69 13.14
N LYS A 200 18.00 9.99 14.38
CA LYS A 200 17.05 10.17 15.49
C LYS A 200 16.81 11.65 15.72
N MET A 201 15.54 12.05 15.66
CA MET A 201 15.11 13.40 16.03
C MET A 201 14.04 13.30 17.10
N ARG A 202 14.25 13.97 18.23
CA ARG A 202 13.25 14.05 19.30
C ARG A 202 12.31 15.20 19.02
N ARG A 203 11.02 15.01 19.29
CA ARG A 203 10.08 16.13 19.30
C ARG A 203 10.50 17.09 20.42
N PRO A 204 10.57 18.42 20.17
CA PRO A 204 10.79 19.38 21.24
C PRO A 204 9.65 19.30 22.27
N GLY A 205 10.02 19.22 23.56
CA GLY A 205 9.10 18.99 24.68
C GLY A 205 9.15 17.55 25.20
#